data_AF-A0A1F8TUT5-F1
#
_entry.id   AF-A0A1F8TUT5-F1
#
_cell.length_a   1.000
_cell.length_b   1.000
_cell.length_c   1.000
_cell.angle_alpha   90.00
_cell.angle_beta   90.00
_cell.angle_gamma   90.00
#
_symmetry.space_group_name_H-M   'P 1'
#
loop_
_entity.id
_entity.type
_entity.pdbx_description
1 polymer ?
#
loop_
_entity_poly.entity_id
_entity_poly.type
_entity_poly.pdbx_seq_one_letter_code
_entity_poly.pdbx_strand_id
1 'polypeptide(L)' 'MTTQEILNLALLLSPVVLIQVGMAVYALVDLARRTKTRGPRWAWALGLIVTLFGFPTGIIVSGIYLAWGRHAEA' A
#
# COMPACT_ATOMS: atom_id res chain seq x y z
N MET A 1 -12.26 -23.81 -15.10
CA MET A 1 -11.89 -23.57 -13.70
C MET A 1 -13.09 -23.88 -12.84
N THR A 2 -12.98 -24.81 -11.91
CA THR A 2 -14.06 -25.17 -10.98
C THR A 2 -14.17 -24.13 -9.86
N THR A 3 -15.33 -24.03 -9.22
CA THR A 3 -15.51 -23.13 -8.05
C THR A 3 -14.51 -23.44 -6.94
N GLN A 4 -14.15 -24.71 -6.74
CA GLN A 4 -13.17 -25.14 -5.75
C GLN A 4 -11.75 -24.64 -6.08
N GLU A 5 -11.36 -24.66 -7.35
CA GLU A 5 -10.08 -24.09 -7.79
C GLU A 5 -10.01 -22.59 -7.53
N ILE A 6 -11.09 -21.85 -7.78
CA ILE A 6 -11.17 -20.41 -7.50
C ILE A 6 -11.02 -20.16 -6.00
N LEU A 7 -11.72 -20.93 -5.15
CA LEU A 7 -11.64 -20.80 -3.69
C LEU A 7 -10.24 -21.09 -3.16
N ASN A 8 -9.57 -22.12 -3.69
CA ASN A 8 -8.20 -22.46 -3.32
C ASN A 8 -7.21 -21.34 -3.69
N LEU A 9 -7.35 -20.75 -4.88
CA LEU A 9 -6.52 -19.62 -5.30
C LEU A 9 -6.80 -18.37 -4.47
N ALA A 10 -8.07 -18.07 -4.19
CA ALA A 10 -8.44 -16.94 -3.34
C ALA A 10 -7.86 -17.09 -1.92
N LEU A 11 -7.93 -18.29 -1.34
CA LEU A 11 -7.36 -18.57 -0.03
C LEU A 11 -5.83 -18.41 -0.04
N LEU A 12 -5.16 -18.92 -1.08
CA LEU A 12 -3.71 -18.82 -1.24
C LEU A 12 -3.22 -17.36 -1.42
N LEU A 13 -3.97 -16.52 -2.15
CA LEU A 13 -3.62 -15.11 -2.39
C LEU A 13 -4.05 -14.18 -1.25
N SER A 14 -5.02 -14.59 -0.43
CA SER A 14 -5.53 -13.80 0.70
C SER A 14 -4.46 -13.20 1.61
N PRO A 15 -3.40 -13.91 2.06
CA PRO A 15 -2.38 -13.29 2.91
C PRO A 15 -1.62 -12.16 2.21
N VAL A 16 -1.32 -12.32 0.92
CA VAL A 16 -0.59 -11.31 0.14
C VAL A 16 -1.45 -10.06 -0.03
N VAL A 17 -2.73 -10.25 -0.37
CA VAL A 17 -3.69 -9.14 -0.51
C VAL A 17 -3.92 -8.43 0.82
N LEU A 18 -4.03 -9.17 1.93
CA LEU A 18 -4.19 -8.58 3.27
C LEU A 18 -2.99 -7.73 3.68
N ILE A 19 -1.76 -8.22 3.46
CA ILE A 19 -0.54 -7.44 3.74
C ILE A 19 -0.51 -6.20 2.86
N GLN A 20 -0.80 -6.34 1.57
CA GLN A 20 -0.81 -5.23 0.62
C GLN A 20 -1.81 -4.13 1.03
N VAL A 21 -3.06 -4.48 1.28
CA VAL A 21 -4.11 -3.53 1.67
C VAL A 21 -3.81 -2.95 3.04
N GLY A 22 -3.40 -3.77 4.01
CA GLY A 22 -3.05 -3.32 5.36
C GLY A 22 -1.90 -2.30 5.36
N MET A 23 -0.86 -2.55 4.57
CA MET A 23 0.28 -1.64 4.43
C MET A 23 -0.10 -0.31 3.77
N ALA A 24 -0.89 -0.35 2.69
CA ALA A 24 -1.35 0.85 2.01
C ALA A 24 -2.28 1.69 2.89
N VAL A 25 -3.22 1.06 3.61
CA VAL A 25 -4.10 1.73 4.57
C VAL A 25 -3.29 2.37 5.70
N TYR A 26 -2.34 1.64 6.26
CA TYR A 26 -1.46 2.17 7.30
C TYR A 26 -0.66 3.38 6.80
N ALA A 27 -0.10 3.30 5.59
CA ALA A 27 0.62 4.40 4.94
C ALA A 27 -0.27 5.63 4.71
N LEU A 28 -1.51 5.44 4.25
CA LEU A 28 -2.47 6.53 4.07
C LEU A 28 -2.85 7.20 5.39
N VAL A 29 -3.06 6.43 6.46
CA VAL A 29 -3.35 6.97 7.79
C VAL A 29 -2.15 7.73 8.35
N ASP A 30 -0.93 7.21 8.19
CA ASP A 30 0.30 7.92 8.58
C ASP A 30 0.45 9.23 7.77
N LEU A 31 0.22 9.20 6.46
CA LEU A 31 0.26 10.38 5.59
C LEU A 31 -0.79 11.43 5.97
N ALA A 32 -1.98 11.01 6.39
CA ALA A 32 -3.04 11.90 6.84
C ALA A 32 -2.64 12.67 8.11
N ARG A 33 -1.86 12.05 9.00
CA ARG A 33 -1.39 12.62 10.27
C ARG A 33 -0.16 13.53 10.13
N ARG A 34 0.59 13.44 9.04
CA ARG A 34 1.82 14.24 8.82
C ARG A 34 1.53 15.57 8.14
N THR A 35 2.24 16.60 8.62
CA THR A 35 2.23 17.95 8.02
C THR A 35 3.30 18.11 6.94
N LYS A 36 4.42 17.38 7.05
CA LYS A 36 5.53 17.38 6.09
C LYS A 36 5.90 15.95 5.71
N THR A 37 6.24 15.76 4.44
CA THR A 37 6.76 14.51 3.87
C THR A 37 7.92 14.82 2.93
N ARG A 38 8.80 13.86 2.66
CA ARG A 38 9.81 14.01 1.60
C ARG A 38 9.10 14.01 0.25
N GLY A 39 9.19 15.11 -0.49
CA GLY A 39 8.45 15.31 -1.74
C GLY A 39 6.98 15.71 -1.53
N PRO A 40 6.24 15.92 -2.63
CA PRO A 40 4.87 16.44 -2.57
C PRO A 40 3.92 15.45 -1.89
N ARG A 41 3.24 15.90 -0.82
CA ARG A 41 2.27 15.09 -0.07
C ARG A 41 1.19 14.46 -0.95
N TRP A 42 0.71 15.21 -1.95
CA TRP A 42 -0.33 14.75 -2.87
C TRP A 42 0.15 13.60 -3.76
N ALA A 43 1.44 13.56 -4.11
CA ALA A 43 2.00 12.49 -4.94
C ALA A 43 2.00 11.16 -4.18
N TRP A 44 2.30 11.20 -2.87
CA TRP A 44 2.17 10.02 -2.01
C TRP A 44 0.72 9.55 -1.90
N ALA A 45 -0.22 10.46 -1.67
CA ALA A 45 -1.64 10.09 -1.58
C ALA A 45 -2.12 9.44 -2.89
N LEU A 46 -1.80 10.04 -4.04
CA LEU A 46 -2.18 9.51 -5.35
C LEU A 46 -1.52 8.15 -5.60
N GLY A 47 -0.22 8.02 -5.35
CA GLY A 47 0.50 6.76 -5.52
C GLY A 47 -0.08 5.62 -4.68
N LEU A 48 -0.33 5.87 -3.39
CA LEU A 48 -0.90 4.89 -2.47
C LEU A 48 -2.33 4.46 -2.88
N ILE A 49 -3.16 5.39 -3.36
CA ILE A 49 -4.53 5.08 -3.79
C ILE A 49 -4.53 4.32 -5.12
N VAL A 50 -3.79 4.79 -6.12
CA VAL A 50 -3.78 4.18 -7.48
C VAL A 50 -3.20 2.78 -7.45
N THR A 51 -2.22 2.53 -6.58
CA THR A 51 -1.54 1.23 -6.50
C THR A 51 -2.12 0.29 -5.45
N LEU A 52 -3.22 0.66 -4.76
CA LEU A 52 -3.79 -0.09 -3.65
C LEU A 52 -4.01 -1.58 -3.94
N PHE A 53 -4.50 -1.91 -5.14
CA PHE A 53 -4.75 -3.29 -5.59
C PHE A 53 -3.71 -3.79 -6.62
N GLY A 54 -2.71 -2.96 -6.94
CA GLY A 54 -1.67 -3.32 -7.91
C GLY A 54 -0.58 -4.13 -7.24
N PHE A 55 -0.55 -5.45 -7.41
CA PHE A 55 0.59 -6.26 -6.96
C PHE A 55 1.67 -6.33 -8.05
N PRO A 56 2.97 -6.11 -7.76
CA PRO A 56 3.57 -5.76 -6.46
C PRO A 56 3.70 -4.25 -6.21
N THR A 57 3.25 -3.40 -7.14
CA THR A 57 3.48 -1.95 -7.11
C THR A 57 2.97 -1.27 -5.85
N GLY A 58 1.82 -1.67 -5.32
CA GLY A 58 1.26 -1.15 -4.07
C GLY A 58 2.14 -1.43 -2.85
N ILE A 59 2.77 -2.61 -2.79
CA ILE A 59 3.73 -2.93 -1.73
C ILE A 59 4.97 -2.04 -1.86
N ILE A 60 5.47 -1.86 -3.09
CA ILE A 60 6.66 -1.05 -3.35
C ILE A 60 6.40 0.41 -2.98
N VAL A 61 5.32 1.02 -3.45
CA VAL A 61 4.99 2.42 -3.17
C VAL A 61 4.74 2.65 -1.67
N SER A 62 3.96 1.76 -1.03
CA SER A 62 3.72 1.82 0.42
C SER A 62 5.02 1.63 1.21
N GLY A 63 5.88 0.72 0.78
CA GLY A 63 7.20 0.49 1.35
C GLY A 63 8.12 1.68 1.25
N ILE A 64 8.23 2.29 0.07
CA ILE A 64 9.05 3.49 -0.15
C ILE A 64 8.51 4.65 0.69
N TYR A 65 7.20 4.85 0.73
CA TYR A 65 6.60 5.87 1.57
C TYR A 65 6.95 5.66 3.05
N LEU A 66 6.75 4.46 3.59
CA LEU A 66 7.00 4.17 5.00
C LEU A 66 8.49 4.17 5.36
N ALA A 67 9.37 3.74 4.45
CA ALA A 67 10.80 3.71 4.70
C ALA A 67 11.47 5.08 4.52
N TRP A 68 10.98 5.91 3.60
CA TRP A 68 11.64 7.16 3.22
C TRP A 68 10.70 8.35 3.12
N GLY A 69 9.57 8.23 2.42
CA GLY A 69 8.63 9.33 2.16
C GLY A 69 8.12 10.02 3.44
N ARG A 70 7.90 9.25 4.50
CA ARG A 70 7.39 9.75 5.80
C ARG A 70 8.41 10.59 6.58
N HIS A 71 9.71 10.46 6.30
CA HIS A 71 10.79 11.07 7.06
C HIS A 71 11.18 12.46 6.52
N ALA A 72 10.22 13.39 6.41
CA ALA A 72 10.59 14.80 6.25
C ALA A 72 11.44 15.23 7.46
N GLU A 73 12.60 15.80 7.17
CA GLU A 73 13.64 16.13 8.16
C GLU A 73 13.06 16.89 9.35
N ALA A 74 13.50 16.51 10.55
CA ALA A 74 13.32 17.28 11.78
C ALA A 74 14.25 18.51 11.76
#